data_AF-A0A256FVN0-F1
#
_entry.id   AF-A0A256FVN0-F1
#
_cell.length_a   1.000
_cell.length_b   1.000
_cell.length_c   1.000
_cell.angle_alpha   90.00
_cell.angle_beta   90.00
_cell.angle_gamma   90.00
#
_symmetry.space_group_name_H-M   'P 1'
#
loop_
_entity.id
_entity.type
_entity.pdbx_description
1 polymer ?
#
loop_
_entity_poly.entity_id
_entity_poly.type
_entity_poly.pdbx_seq_one_letter_code
_entity_poly.pdbx_strand_id
1 'polypeptide(L)'
;MSDKLIRQSVSVRDATRSTGRRIMQGYVSNGLAIVAHEIVDELKTDQAIARWIDGGRRGERPGEQVSAGFILVHENSGYVLTPVGWLLPTRDAAATCVRRLVNRFGNLFEGGVNSIQSLSSAVCQAQRDAGALTGRHHHLRQMDALFDEAEYQRKLAELRAIKQPAHHGVSAYQEAAE
;
A
#
# COMPACT_ATOMS: atom_id res chain seq x y z
N MET A 1 -13.50 -25.99 1.80
CA MET A 1 -14.17 -24.99 0.92
C MET A 1 -13.31 -24.84 -0.33
N SER A 2 -13.91 -24.98 -1.52
CA SER A 2 -13.18 -24.99 -2.79
C SER A 2 -12.69 -23.59 -3.13
N ASP A 3 -11.38 -23.34 -2.94
CA ASP A 3 -10.62 -22.11 -3.26
C ASP A 3 -10.51 -21.89 -4.80
N LYS A 4 -11.60 -22.08 -5.54
CA LYS A 4 -11.62 -22.02 -7.00
C LYS A 4 -11.96 -20.61 -7.45
N LEU A 5 -10.93 -19.87 -7.85
CA LEU A 5 -11.04 -18.66 -8.63
C LEU A 5 -11.79 -18.92 -9.95
N ILE A 6 -13.02 -18.43 -10.08
CA ILE A 6 -13.84 -18.62 -11.30
C ILE A 6 -13.56 -17.47 -12.26
N ARG A 7 -13.24 -17.78 -13.52
CA ARG A 7 -13.05 -16.75 -14.55
C ARG A 7 -14.42 -16.22 -15.00
N GLN A 8 -14.63 -14.91 -14.87
CA GLN A 8 -15.90 -14.25 -15.20
C GLN A 8 -15.69 -12.84 -15.75
N SER A 9 -16.71 -12.33 -16.43
CA SER A 9 -16.82 -10.92 -16.82
C SER A 9 -17.22 -10.09 -15.60
N VAL A 10 -16.37 -9.16 -15.18
CA VAL A 10 -16.54 -8.31 -14.01
C VAL A 10 -16.75 -6.87 -14.47
N SER A 11 -17.83 -6.23 -13.99
CA SER A 11 -18.03 -4.80 -14.18
C SER A 11 -17.15 -4.04 -13.19
N VAL A 12 -16.29 -3.15 -13.67
CA VAL A 12 -15.39 -2.32 -12.86
C VAL A 12 -15.82 -0.86 -13.01
N ARG A 13 -15.97 -0.13 -11.89
CA ARG A 13 -16.20 1.32 -11.93
C ARG A 13 -14.97 2.01 -12.49
N ASP A 14 -15.17 2.83 -13.51
CA ASP A 14 -14.10 3.56 -14.19
C ASP A 14 -14.63 4.93 -14.59
N ALA A 15 -14.21 5.95 -13.82
CA ALA A 15 -14.64 7.33 -14.02
C ALA A 15 -14.10 7.95 -15.33
N THR A 16 -13.13 7.31 -16.00
CA THR A 16 -12.58 7.78 -17.27
C THR A 16 -13.47 7.43 -18.47
N ARG A 17 -14.49 6.58 -18.29
CA ARG A 17 -15.42 6.16 -19.34
C ARG A 17 -16.74 6.91 -19.24
N SER A 18 -17.37 7.17 -20.38
CA SER A 18 -18.69 7.83 -20.48
C SER A 18 -19.80 7.09 -19.72
N THR A 19 -19.71 5.76 -19.64
CA THR A 19 -20.63 4.89 -18.89
C THR A 19 -20.30 4.82 -17.38
N GLY A 20 -19.18 5.40 -16.94
CA GLY A 20 -18.65 5.26 -15.58
C GLY A 20 -18.21 3.84 -15.21
N ARG A 21 -18.22 2.90 -16.17
CA ARG A 21 -17.97 1.47 -15.96
C ARG A 21 -17.30 0.83 -17.17
N ARG A 22 -16.43 -0.14 -16.93
CA ARG A 22 -15.83 -1.02 -17.95
C ARG A 22 -16.03 -2.49 -17.59
N ILE A 23 -16.25 -3.34 -18.59
CA ILE A 23 -16.30 -4.79 -18.39
C ILE A 23 -14.89 -5.36 -18.60
N MET A 24 -14.40 -6.14 -17.64
CA MET A 24 -13.09 -6.78 -17.70
C MET A 24 -13.21 -8.28 -17.41
N GLN A 25 -12.24 -9.06 -17.88
CA GLN A 25 -12.10 -10.44 -17.45
C GLN A 25 -11.37 -10.48 -16.11
N GLY A 26 -11.92 -11.21 -15.14
CA GLY A 26 -11.36 -11.34 -13.80
C GLY A 26 -11.56 -12.74 -13.23
N TYR A 27 -10.91 -12.97 -12.09
CA TYR A 27 -11.06 -14.17 -11.29
C TYR A 27 -11.84 -13.85 -10.02
N VAL A 28 -12.97 -14.52 -9.82
CA VAL A 28 -13.93 -14.21 -8.77
C VAL A 28 -13.91 -15.29 -7.69
N SER A 29 -13.95 -14.87 -6.43
CA SER A 29 -14.15 -15.72 -5.25
C SER A 29 -14.68 -14.90 -4.07
N ASN A 30 -15.70 -15.41 -3.37
CA ASN A 30 -16.27 -14.83 -2.14
C ASN A 30 -16.60 -13.32 -2.29
N GLY A 31 -17.25 -12.92 -3.39
CA GLY A 31 -17.62 -11.53 -3.68
C GLY A 31 -16.46 -10.60 -4.06
N LEU A 32 -15.24 -11.13 -4.17
CA LEU A 32 -14.05 -10.41 -4.61
C LEU A 32 -13.61 -10.87 -6.00
N ALA A 33 -13.35 -9.91 -6.87
CA ALA A 33 -12.79 -10.10 -8.19
C ALA A 33 -11.34 -9.62 -8.25
N ILE A 34 -10.44 -10.47 -8.76
CA ILE A 34 -9.07 -10.14 -9.12
C ILE A 34 -9.05 -9.80 -10.61
N VAL A 35 -8.66 -8.57 -10.94
CA VAL A 35 -8.69 -8.05 -12.31
C VAL A 35 -7.31 -7.52 -12.70
N ALA A 36 -6.86 -7.84 -13.90
CA ALA A 36 -5.60 -7.31 -14.43
C ALA A 36 -5.71 -5.79 -14.59
N HIS A 37 -4.66 -5.07 -14.20
CA HIS A 37 -4.62 -3.61 -14.30
C HIS A 37 -3.19 -3.12 -14.48
N GLU A 38 -3.10 -1.89 -14.94
CA GLU A 38 -1.85 -1.18 -15.23
C GLU A 38 -1.92 0.19 -14.58
N ILE A 39 -0.82 0.60 -13.97
CA ILE A 39 -0.66 1.94 -13.43
C ILE A 39 0.60 2.56 -14.02
N VAL A 40 0.63 3.89 -14.07
CA VAL A 40 1.88 4.62 -14.29
C VAL A 40 2.80 4.38 -13.09
N ASP A 41 3.98 3.86 -13.37
CA ASP A 41 5.05 3.68 -12.41
C ASP A 41 5.92 4.92 -12.39
N GLU A 42 5.50 5.88 -11.57
CA GLU A 42 6.15 7.18 -11.45
C GLU A 42 7.61 7.04 -11.02
N LEU A 43 7.95 6.05 -10.17
CA LEU A 43 9.32 5.80 -9.74
C LEU A 43 10.19 5.34 -10.91
N LYS A 44 9.73 4.35 -11.69
CA LYS A 44 10.48 3.90 -12.88
C LYS A 44 10.60 5.01 -13.91
N THR A 45 9.57 5.84 -14.03
CA THR A 45 9.58 7.02 -14.92
C THR A 45 10.66 8.01 -14.47
N ASP A 46 10.70 8.35 -13.18
CA ASP A 46 11.71 9.25 -12.61
C ASP A 46 13.13 8.69 -12.75
N GLN A 47 13.32 7.39 -12.50
CA GLN A 47 14.61 6.72 -12.68
C GLN A 47 15.06 6.71 -14.14
N ALA A 48 14.15 6.49 -15.08
CA ALA A 48 14.45 6.55 -16.51
C ALA A 48 14.85 7.97 -16.92
N ILE A 49 14.13 8.99 -16.45
CA ILE A 49 14.45 10.39 -16.69
C ILE A 49 15.81 10.76 -16.09
N ALA A 50 16.10 10.34 -14.86
CA ALA A 50 17.39 10.58 -14.20
C ALA A 50 18.54 9.98 -15.02
N ARG A 51 18.43 8.71 -15.42
CA ARG A 51 19.43 8.06 -16.30
C ARG A 51 19.62 8.77 -17.64
N TRP A 52 18.54 9.29 -18.22
CA TRP A 52 18.61 10.07 -19.46
C TRP A 52 19.34 11.39 -19.26
N ILE A 53 19.08 12.10 -18.15
CA ILE A 53 19.80 13.33 -17.79
C ILE A 53 21.29 13.03 -17.58
N ASP A 54 21.61 12.02 -16.77
CA ASP A 54 22.99 11.62 -16.46
C ASP A 54 23.75 11.15 -17.70
N GLY A 55 23.06 10.51 -18.64
CA GLY A 55 23.59 10.12 -19.96
C GLY A 55 23.78 11.28 -20.95
N GLY A 56 23.60 12.54 -20.50
CA GLY A 56 23.78 13.73 -21.32
C GLY A 56 22.61 14.01 -22.27
N ARG A 57 21.39 13.53 -21.93
CA ARG A 57 20.15 13.76 -22.69
C ARG A 57 20.21 13.27 -24.14
N ARG A 58 20.92 12.16 -24.38
CA ARG A 58 21.01 11.57 -25.72
C ARG A 58 19.73 10.83 -26.07
N GLY A 59 19.22 11.07 -27.28
CA GLY A 59 17.99 10.44 -27.79
C GLY A 59 16.70 11.05 -27.21
N GLU A 60 15.58 10.39 -27.46
CA GLU A 60 14.26 10.84 -27.00
C GLU A 60 14.14 10.78 -25.49
N ARG A 61 13.42 11.76 -24.93
CA ARG A 61 13.12 11.79 -23.50
C ARG A 61 12.22 10.59 -23.16
N PRO A 62 12.53 9.82 -22.10
CA PRO A 62 11.67 8.72 -21.66
C PRO A 62 10.25 9.18 -21.37
N GLY A 63 9.26 8.46 -21.90
CA GLY A 63 7.85 8.62 -21.57
C GLY A 63 7.47 7.92 -20.26
N GLU A 64 6.18 7.99 -19.92
CA GLU A 64 5.61 7.31 -18.76
C GLU A 64 5.88 5.80 -18.82
N GLN A 65 6.43 5.27 -17.73
CA GLN A 65 6.65 3.85 -17.56
C GLN A 65 5.40 3.22 -16.94
N VAL A 66 4.96 2.08 -17.46
CA VAL A 66 3.77 1.39 -16.99
C VAL A 66 4.17 0.12 -16.26
N SER A 67 3.53 -0.13 -15.11
CA SER A 67 3.64 -1.39 -14.38
C SER A 67 2.31 -2.12 -14.44
N ALA A 68 2.36 -3.39 -14.85
CA ALA A 68 1.21 -4.29 -14.88
C ALA A 68 1.10 -5.11 -13.59
N GLY A 69 -0.12 -5.44 -13.21
CA GLY A 69 -0.42 -6.24 -12.03
C GLY A 69 -1.91 -6.50 -11.89
N PHE A 70 -2.37 -6.59 -10.65
CA PHE A 70 -3.76 -6.91 -10.33
C PHE A 70 -4.36 -5.96 -9.31
N ILE A 71 -5.65 -5.70 -9.47
CA ILE A 71 -6.49 -5.00 -8.50
C ILE A 71 -7.60 -5.93 -7.99
N LEU A 72 -8.05 -5.64 -6.78
CA LEU A 72 -9.26 -6.18 -6.19
C LEU A 72 -10.44 -5.26 -6.45
N VAL A 73 -11.54 -5.86 -6.91
CA VAL A 73 -12.81 -5.22 -7.19
C VAL A 73 -13.90 -5.99 -6.47
N HIS A 74 -14.87 -5.30 -5.89
CA HIS A 74 -16.06 -5.95 -5.38
C HIS A 74 -16.95 -6.41 -6.55
N GLU A 75 -17.18 -7.71 -6.64
CA GLU A 75 -17.85 -8.38 -7.77
C GLU A 75 -19.21 -7.74 -8.09
N ASN A 76 -20.07 -7.62 -7.08
CA ASN A 76 -21.48 -7.24 -7.27
C ASN A 76 -21.68 -5.77 -7.63
N SER A 77 -20.75 -4.89 -7.26
CA SER A 77 -20.93 -3.44 -7.44
C SER A 77 -19.95 -2.79 -8.42
N GLY A 78 -18.87 -3.49 -8.72
CA GLY A 78 -17.71 -2.98 -9.44
C GLY A 78 -16.89 -1.96 -8.67
N TYR A 79 -17.09 -1.83 -7.35
CA TYR A 79 -16.31 -0.90 -6.54
C TYR A 79 -14.86 -1.36 -6.46
N VAL A 80 -13.93 -0.50 -6.87
CA VAL A 80 -12.50 -0.79 -6.81
C VAL A 80 -12.06 -0.68 -5.35
N LEU A 81 -11.59 -1.81 -4.80
CA LEU A 81 -11.13 -1.89 -3.42
C LEU A 81 -9.65 -1.57 -3.29
N THR A 82 -8.90 -1.72 -4.38
CA THR A 82 -7.49 -1.37 -4.43
C THR A 82 -7.33 0.14 -4.51
N PRO A 83 -6.56 0.77 -3.61
CA PRO A 83 -6.32 2.20 -3.68
C PRO A 83 -5.67 2.61 -5.02
N VAL A 84 -5.90 3.87 -5.41
CA VAL A 84 -5.27 4.43 -6.61
C VAL A 84 -3.75 4.38 -6.48
N GLY A 85 -3.07 3.99 -7.56
CA GLY A 85 -1.61 3.84 -7.60
C GLY A 85 -1.08 2.60 -6.88
N TRP A 86 -1.96 1.66 -6.51
CA TRP A 86 -1.57 0.37 -5.95
C TRP A 86 -1.80 -0.77 -6.95
N LEU A 87 -0.91 -1.75 -6.93
CA LEU A 87 -1.03 -3.00 -7.68
C LEU A 87 -0.54 -4.18 -6.85
N LEU A 88 -1.24 -5.29 -6.94
CA LEU A 88 -0.71 -6.59 -6.54
C LEU A 88 0.16 -7.12 -7.69
N PRO A 89 1.46 -7.41 -7.46
CA PRO A 89 2.40 -7.64 -8.55
C PRO A 89 2.15 -8.95 -9.30
N THR A 90 1.58 -9.95 -8.62
CA THR A 90 1.33 -11.27 -9.19
C THR A 90 -0.06 -11.78 -8.83
N ARG A 91 -0.54 -12.77 -9.60
CA ARG A 91 -1.81 -13.45 -9.30
C ARG A 91 -1.77 -14.13 -7.93
N ASP A 92 -0.62 -14.69 -7.55
CA ASP A 92 -0.44 -15.37 -6.26
C ASP A 92 -0.48 -14.38 -5.08
N ALA A 93 0.10 -13.19 -5.25
CA ALA A 93 -0.05 -12.09 -4.29
C ALA A 93 -1.52 -11.69 -4.13
N ALA A 94 -2.25 -11.59 -5.25
CA ALA A 94 -3.67 -11.27 -5.21
C ALA A 94 -4.51 -12.37 -4.56
N ALA A 95 -4.25 -13.65 -4.87
CA ALA A 95 -4.91 -14.79 -4.23
C ALA A 95 -4.61 -14.84 -2.72
N THR A 96 -3.37 -14.58 -2.31
CA THR A 96 -2.98 -14.48 -0.90
C THR A 96 -3.71 -13.37 -0.19
N CYS A 97 -3.82 -12.19 -0.82
CA CYS A 97 -4.59 -11.07 -0.29
C CYS A 97 -6.06 -11.44 -0.10
N VAL A 98 -6.70 -12.04 -1.11
CA VAL A 98 -8.10 -12.50 -1.04
C VAL A 98 -8.27 -13.51 0.10
N ARG A 99 -7.39 -14.51 0.20
CA ARG A 99 -7.46 -15.52 1.26
C ARG A 99 -7.37 -14.89 2.65
N ARG A 100 -6.49 -13.92 2.86
CA ARG A 100 -6.37 -13.21 4.14
C ARG A 100 -7.64 -12.42 4.48
N LEU A 101 -8.22 -11.75 3.48
CA LEU A 101 -9.46 -11.00 3.66
C LEU A 101 -10.63 -11.92 3.99
N VAL A 102 -10.79 -13.02 3.25
CA VAL A 102 -11.85 -14.01 3.49
C VAL A 102 -11.67 -14.70 4.84
N ASN A 103 -10.45 -15.08 5.22
CA ASN A 103 -10.22 -15.69 6.53
C ASN A 103 -10.53 -14.73 7.70
N ARG A 104 -10.32 -13.42 7.51
CA ARG A 104 -10.55 -12.42 8.54
C ARG A 104 -12.00 -11.94 8.63
N PHE A 105 -12.67 -11.84 7.49
CA PHE A 105 -13.99 -11.19 7.37
C PHE A 105 -15.10 -12.15 6.91
N GLY A 106 -14.78 -13.42 6.68
CA GLY A 106 -15.70 -14.43 6.18
C GLY A 106 -16.38 -13.98 4.88
N ASN A 107 -17.71 -14.05 4.88
CA ASN A 107 -18.54 -13.79 3.71
C ASN A 107 -18.98 -12.32 3.60
N LEU A 108 -18.39 -11.39 4.36
CA LEU A 108 -18.78 -9.96 4.34
C LEU A 108 -18.66 -9.33 2.94
N PHE A 109 -17.75 -9.81 2.11
CA PHE A 109 -17.57 -9.34 0.74
C PHE A 109 -18.63 -9.84 -0.24
N GLU A 110 -19.49 -10.79 0.15
CA GLU A 110 -20.64 -11.22 -0.65
C GLU A 110 -21.85 -10.28 -0.46
N GLY A 111 -21.78 -9.37 0.52
CA GLY A 111 -22.84 -8.43 0.87
C GLY A 111 -22.88 -7.13 0.04
N GLY A 112 -23.56 -6.12 0.57
CA GLY A 112 -23.72 -4.82 -0.09
C GLY A 112 -22.50 -3.89 0.06
N VAL A 113 -22.36 -2.92 -0.84
CA VAL A 113 -21.22 -1.97 -0.89
C VAL A 113 -20.99 -1.21 0.41
N ASN A 114 -22.07 -0.81 1.09
CA ASN A 114 -21.98 -0.01 2.30
C ASN A 114 -21.26 -0.76 3.44
N SER A 115 -21.34 -2.09 3.44
CA SER A 115 -20.64 -2.98 4.38
C SER A 115 -19.15 -3.11 4.08
N ILE A 116 -18.71 -2.72 2.88
CA ILE A 116 -17.36 -2.97 2.37
C ILE A 116 -16.50 -1.69 2.43
N GLN A 117 -17.09 -0.51 2.30
CA GLN A 117 -16.36 0.77 2.42
C GLN A 117 -15.70 0.93 3.79
N SER A 118 -16.34 0.46 4.86
CA SER A 118 -15.79 0.45 6.22
C SER A 118 -14.58 -0.49 6.38
N LEU A 119 -14.38 -1.44 5.45
CA LEU A 119 -13.27 -2.39 5.47
C LEU A 119 -12.02 -1.89 4.72
N SER A 120 -12.07 -0.67 4.17
CA SER A 120 -10.99 -0.08 3.37
C SER A 120 -9.62 -0.14 4.04
N SER A 121 -9.53 0.17 5.33
CA SER A 121 -8.26 0.10 6.09
C SER A 121 -7.69 -1.33 6.15
N ALA A 122 -8.55 -2.33 6.35
CA ALA A 122 -8.15 -3.72 6.41
C ALA A 122 -7.78 -4.28 5.03
N VAL A 123 -8.48 -3.86 3.97
CA VAL A 123 -8.11 -4.17 2.59
C VAL A 123 -6.74 -3.62 2.26
N CYS A 124 -6.48 -2.34 2.58
CA CYS A 124 -5.16 -1.74 2.41
C CYS A 124 -4.10 -2.56 3.13
N GLN A 125 -4.31 -2.92 4.41
CA GLN A 125 -3.34 -3.70 5.16
C GLN A 125 -3.07 -5.07 4.53
N ALA A 126 -4.12 -5.81 4.16
CA ALA A 126 -3.97 -7.11 3.52
C ALA A 126 -3.20 -7.03 2.19
N GLN A 127 -3.42 -5.95 1.41
CA GLN A 127 -2.66 -5.70 0.20
C GLN A 127 -1.19 -5.37 0.48
N ARG A 128 -0.88 -4.58 1.51
CA ARG A 128 0.51 -4.34 1.95
C ARG A 128 1.20 -5.64 2.30
N ASP A 129 0.56 -6.44 3.15
CA ASP A 129 1.12 -7.69 3.64
C ASP A 129 1.29 -8.72 2.52
N ALA A 130 0.53 -8.59 1.43
CA ALA A 130 0.65 -9.40 0.22
C ALA A 130 1.71 -8.87 -0.77
N GLY A 131 2.44 -7.81 -0.41
CA GLY A 131 3.50 -7.24 -1.23
C GLY A 131 3.02 -6.31 -2.33
N ALA A 132 1.91 -5.58 -2.11
CA ALA A 132 1.44 -4.60 -3.09
C ALA A 132 2.51 -3.55 -3.42
N LEU A 133 2.68 -3.28 -4.72
CA LEU A 133 3.40 -2.13 -5.23
C LEU A 133 2.53 -0.90 -5.00
N THR A 134 3.13 0.17 -4.48
CA THR A 134 2.38 1.37 -4.05
C THR A 134 3.04 2.66 -4.54
N GLY A 135 3.14 2.86 -5.86
CA GLY A 135 3.64 4.09 -6.49
C GLY A 135 4.78 4.82 -5.73
N ARG A 136 4.67 6.15 -5.58
CA ARG A 136 5.64 6.99 -4.83
C ARG A 136 5.89 6.54 -3.39
N HIS A 137 4.90 5.90 -2.74
CA HIS A 137 5.01 5.44 -1.35
C HIS A 137 5.69 4.07 -1.21
N HIS A 138 5.95 3.36 -2.30
CA HIS A 138 6.64 2.08 -2.26
C HIS A 138 8.08 2.25 -1.79
N HIS A 139 8.77 3.29 -2.28
CA HIS A 139 10.13 3.59 -1.86
C HIS A 139 10.18 4.09 -0.41
N LEU A 140 9.26 4.96 0.01
CA LEU A 140 9.13 5.36 1.42
C LEU A 140 8.92 4.14 2.32
N ARG A 141 8.10 3.16 1.91
CA ARG A 141 7.92 1.93 2.68
C ARG A 141 9.08 0.95 2.60
N GLN A 142 9.80 0.88 1.48
CA GLN A 142 11.05 0.13 1.42
C GLN A 142 12.09 0.76 2.36
N MET A 143 12.15 2.10 2.42
CA MET A 143 13.00 2.83 3.36
C MET A 143 12.54 2.66 4.82
N ASP A 144 11.24 2.69 5.11
CA ASP A 144 10.69 2.37 6.44
C ASP A 144 10.96 0.91 6.83
N ALA A 145 10.91 -0.03 5.88
CA ALA A 145 11.24 -1.44 6.14
C ALA A 145 12.75 -1.66 6.37
N LEU A 146 13.59 -0.74 5.88
CA LEU A 146 15.02 -0.68 6.18
C LEU A 146 15.31 0.12 7.47
N PHE A 147 14.29 0.77 8.05
CA PHE A 147 14.42 1.52 9.29
C PHE A 147 14.42 0.53 10.46
N ASP A 148 15.59 0.34 11.06
CA ASP A 148 15.70 -0.40 12.33
C ASP A 148 15.15 0.48 13.46
N GLU A 149 13.85 0.31 13.74
CA GLU A 149 13.15 0.96 14.84
C GLU A 149 13.89 0.76 16.18
N ALA A 150 14.51 -0.41 16.41
CA ALA A 150 15.24 -0.68 17.65
C ALA A 150 16.55 0.13 17.71
N GLU A 151 17.27 0.24 16.60
CA GLU A 151 18.45 1.09 16.49
C GLU A 151 18.10 2.58 16.65
N TYR A 152 16.98 3.02 16.06
CA TYR A 152 16.47 4.38 16.21
C TYR A 152 16.11 4.69 17.66
N GLN A 153 15.33 3.83 18.33
CA GLN A 153 14.97 4.02 19.73
C GLN A 153 16.19 3.98 20.65
N ARG A 154 17.18 3.12 20.36
CA ARG A 154 18.47 3.10 21.07
C ARG A 154 19.23 4.42 20.93
N LYS A 155 19.41 4.92 19.70
CA LYS A 155 20.08 6.21 19.45
C LYS A 155 19.31 7.39 20.05
N LEU A 156 17.98 7.34 20.05
CA LEU A 156 17.13 8.33 20.70
C LEU A 156 17.31 8.32 22.21
N ALA A 157 17.42 7.14 22.83
CA ALA A 157 17.72 6.99 24.25
C ALA A 157 19.13 7.49 24.60
N GLU A 158 20.14 7.19 23.78
CA GLU A 158 21.51 7.71 23.92
C GLU A 158 21.53 9.24 23.83
N LEU A 159 20.82 9.85 22.87
CA LEU A 159 20.71 11.30 22.75
C LEU A 159 19.95 11.95 23.91
N ARG A 160 18.93 11.28 24.46
CA ARG A 160 18.22 11.73 25.67
C ARG A 160 19.10 11.65 26.91
N ALA A 161 19.94 10.63 27.02
CA ALA A 161 20.91 10.49 28.11
C ALA A 161 21.99 11.58 28.04
N ILE A 162 22.46 11.92 26.84
CA ILE A 162 23.42 13.02 26.62
C ILE A 162 22.79 14.40 26.95
N LYS A 163 21.48 14.55 26.75
CA LYS A 163 20.73 15.78 27.07
C LYS A 163 20.18 15.86 28.50
N GLN A 164 20.46 14.89 29.38
CA GLN A 164 20.11 15.07 30.79
C GLN A 164 20.95 16.24 31.36
N PRO A 165 20.32 17.25 31.99
CA PRO A 165 21.04 18.40 32.51
C PRO A 165 21.99 17.93 33.60
N ALA A 166 23.22 18.48 33.58
CA ALA A 166 24.14 18.37 34.70
C ALA A 166 23.38 18.74 35.99
N HIS A 167 23.33 17.79 36.92
CA HIS A 167 22.92 18.06 38.29
C HIS A 167 23.87 19.13 38.86
N HIS A 168 23.43 20.39 38.88
CA HIS A 168 23.84 21.31 39.93
C HIS A 168 23.13 20.87 41.20
N GLY A 169 23.73 19.90 41.90
CA GLY A 169 23.51 19.75 43.32
C GLY A 169 24.06 20.99 44.01
N VAL A 170 23.22 21.60 44.86
CA VAL A 170 23.43 21.77 46.30
C VAL A 170 22.66 23.00 46.75
N SER A 171 21.57 22.74 47.47
CA SER A 171 20.98 23.65 48.44
C SER A 171 22.06 23.98 49.48
N ALA A 172 22.54 25.23 49.47
CA ALA A 172 23.20 25.82 50.62
C ALA A 172 22.12 26.54 51.44
N TYR A 173 22.23 26.41 52.77
CA TYR A 173 21.37 26.95 53.83
C TYR A 173 20.28 26.01 54.39
N GLN A 174 20.77 25.03 55.15
CA GLN A 174 20.22 24.75 56.49
C GLN A 174 20.36 25.98 57.41
N GLU A 175 19.39 26.12 58.30
CA GLU A 175 19.52 26.65 59.66
C GLU A 175 19.98 28.11 59.87
N ALA A 176 19.01 28.97 60.13
CA ALA A 176 19.10 29.95 61.22
C ALA A 176 17.71 30.12 61.83
N ALA A 177 17.43 29.32 62.86
CA ALA A 177 16.51 29.70 63.92
C ALA A 177 17.35 30.47 64.95
N GLU A 178 17.12 31.78 65.03
CA GLU A 178 17.08 32.61 66.24
C GLU A 178 16.41 33.95 65.90
#